data_AF-F0J850-F1
#
_entry.id   AF-F0J850-F1
#
_cell.length_a   1.000
_cell.length_b   1.000
_cell.length_c   1.000
_cell.angle_alpha   90.00
_cell.angle_beta   90.00
_cell.angle_gamma   90.00
#
_symmetry.space_group_name_H-M   'P 1'
#
loop_
_entity.id
_entity.type
_entity.pdbx_description
1 polymer ?
#
loop_
_entity_poly.entity_id
_entity_poly.type
_entity_poly.pdbx_seq_one_letter_code
_entity_poly.pdbx_strand_id
1 'polypeptide(L)'
;MRHGFKAQAERLSAEARLELGLDPAAPLDPSRYARHIGVVVLDFDDLEISAECKRRLLQTDSESWSGMTLKEGGVTAIIINPSHSRGRRSSTLMHELAHIILKHVPARVDVSTNGMLLLSDYSEDAEAEADWLAAAMLLPRDVLMRSRRRGETITNIAMAFGTSDQLCEWRIRMTGVDVQLKRAARR
;
A
#
# COMPACT_ATOMS: atom_id res chain seq x y z
N MET A 1 -1.29 -6.41 -16.04
CA MET A 1 0.10 -6.14 -15.59
C MET A 1 1.11 -6.55 -16.66
N ARG A 2 2.11 -5.71 -16.90
CA ARG A 2 3.17 -5.99 -17.89
C ARG A 2 4.06 -7.18 -17.53
N HIS A 3 4.62 -7.85 -18.55
CA HIS A 3 5.56 -8.95 -18.35
C HIS A 3 6.77 -8.51 -17.51
N GLY A 4 7.20 -9.35 -16.55
CA GLY A 4 8.33 -9.05 -15.66
C GLY A 4 8.00 -8.12 -14.48
N PHE A 5 6.81 -7.52 -14.43
CA PHE A 5 6.43 -6.57 -13.38
C PHE A 5 6.53 -7.16 -11.97
N LYS A 6 6.12 -8.41 -11.77
CA LYS A 6 6.15 -9.04 -10.45
C LYS A 6 7.56 -9.09 -9.85
N ALA A 7 8.57 -9.33 -10.68
CA ALA A 7 9.97 -9.31 -10.27
C ALA A 7 10.49 -7.87 -10.07
N GLN A 8 10.01 -6.91 -10.87
CA GLN A 8 10.29 -5.49 -10.65
C GLN A 8 9.77 -5.01 -9.30
N ALA A 9 8.56 -5.40 -8.91
CA ALA A 9 7.98 -5.03 -7.62
C ALA A 9 8.79 -5.54 -6.42
N GLU A 10 9.33 -6.76 -6.48
CA GLU A 10 10.22 -7.28 -5.43
C GLU A 10 11.56 -6.51 -5.37
N ARG A 11 12.10 -6.08 -6.52
CA ARG A 11 13.31 -5.23 -6.55
C ARG A 11 13.06 -3.87 -5.95
N LEU A 12 11.97 -3.20 -6.33
CA LEU A 12 11.55 -1.92 -5.74
C LEU A 12 11.36 -2.04 -4.22
N SER A 13 10.78 -3.15 -3.75
CA SER A 13 10.63 -3.45 -2.33
C SER A 13 11.96 -3.60 -1.58
N ALA A 14 12.97 -4.18 -2.21
CA ALA A 14 14.31 -4.29 -1.66
C ALA A 14 15.06 -2.93 -1.69
N GLU A 15 14.95 -2.19 -2.80
CA GLU A 15 15.53 -0.86 -2.97
C GLU A 15 14.98 0.13 -1.92
N ALA A 16 13.66 0.15 -1.71
CA ALA A 16 13.02 1.00 -0.70
C ALA A 16 13.53 0.74 0.73
N ARG A 17 13.81 -0.53 1.08
CA ARG A 17 14.41 -0.87 2.37
C ARG A 17 15.85 -0.38 2.45
N LEU A 18 16.63 -0.58 1.39
CA LEU A 18 18.01 -0.11 1.31
C LEU A 18 18.10 1.42 1.48
N GLU A 19 17.24 2.17 0.78
CA GLU A 19 17.17 3.63 0.85
C GLU A 19 16.82 4.14 2.27
N LEU A 20 16.00 3.38 3.00
CA LEU A 20 15.66 3.67 4.40
C LEU A 20 16.68 3.12 5.42
N GLY A 21 17.75 2.47 4.96
CA GLY A 21 18.75 1.82 5.83
C GLY A 21 18.17 0.66 6.65
N LEU A 22 17.16 -0.03 6.13
CA LEU A 22 16.49 -1.15 6.77
C LEU A 22 17.14 -2.49 6.36
N ASP A 23 17.08 -3.47 7.26
CA ASP A 23 17.35 -4.86 6.89
C ASP A 23 16.38 -5.32 5.78
N PRO A 24 16.81 -6.11 4.78
CA PRO A 24 15.95 -6.56 3.69
C PRO A 24 14.70 -7.34 4.14
N ALA A 25 14.72 -7.93 5.33
CA ALA A 25 13.59 -8.64 5.94
C ALA A 25 12.84 -7.81 6.98
N ALA A 26 13.23 -6.57 7.26
CA ALA A 26 12.53 -5.71 8.19
C ALA A 26 11.17 -5.24 7.62
N PRO A 27 10.18 -4.99 8.49
CA PRO A 27 8.96 -4.32 8.08
C PRO A 27 9.27 -2.89 7.58
N LEU A 28 8.55 -2.47 6.54
CA LEU A 28 8.66 -1.13 5.98
C LEU A 28 7.44 -0.31 6.41
N ASP A 29 7.67 0.80 7.11
CA ASP A 29 6.62 1.75 7.49
C ASP A 29 6.23 2.62 6.28
N PRO A 30 4.99 2.52 5.76
CA PRO A 30 4.54 3.31 4.61
C PRO A 30 4.67 4.82 4.81
N SER A 31 4.41 5.33 6.03
CA SER A 31 4.48 6.77 6.31
C SER A 31 5.92 7.27 6.31
N ARG A 32 6.86 6.44 6.80
CA ARG A 32 8.29 6.75 6.72
C ARG A 32 8.77 6.77 5.26
N TYR A 33 8.32 5.81 4.45
CA TYR A 33 8.70 5.76 3.04
C TYR A 33 8.07 6.91 2.24
N ALA A 34 6.80 7.25 2.48
CA ALA A 34 6.14 8.42 1.89
C ALA A 34 6.98 9.69 2.08
N ARG A 35 7.41 9.95 3.32
CA ARG A 35 8.27 11.10 3.65
C ARG A 35 9.61 11.05 2.91
N HIS A 36 10.21 9.87 2.79
CA HIS A 36 11.47 9.68 2.08
C HIS A 36 11.36 10.08 0.61
N ILE A 37 10.25 9.74 -0.06
CA ILE A 37 10.03 10.08 -1.47
C ILE A 37 9.32 11.44 -1.67
N GLY A 38 9.24 12.26 -0.62
CA GLY A 38 8.68 13.62 -0.68
C GLY A 38 7.16 13.70 -0.77
N VAL A 39 6.44 12.64 -0.39
CA VAL A 39 4.97 12.61 -0.33
C VAL A 39 4.50 12.95 1.09
N VAL A 40 3.58 13.90 1.19
CA VAL A 40 2.99 14.32 2.47
C VAL A 40 1.82 13.38 2.80
N VAL A 41 1.79 12.84 4.02
CA VAL A 41 0.61 12.12 4.53
C VAL A 41 -0.11 13.08 5.46
N LEU A 42 -1.28 13.55 5.06
CA LEU A 42 -2.09 14.50 5.84
C LEU A 42 -2.89 13.76 6.89
N ASP A 43 -2.95 14.32 8.09
CA ASP A 43 -3.91 13.86 9.09
C ASP A 43 -5.32 14.31 8.67
N PHE A 44 -6.29 13.41 8.81
CA PHE A 44 -7.68 13.73 8.51
C PHE A 44 -8.21 14.80 9.48
N ASP A 45 -7.71 14.83 10.72
CA ASP A 45 -8.14 15.79 11.73
C ASP A 45 -7.62 17.21 11.44
N ASP A 46 -6.60 17.35 10.61
CA ASP A 46 -6.07 18.65 10.15
C ASP A 46 -6.91 19.25 9.00
N LEU A 47 -7.90 18.52 8.48
CA LEU A 47 -8.77 19.00 7.41
C LEU A 47 -9.84 19.95 7.98
N GLU A 48 -9.89 21.18 7.45
CA GLU A 48 -10.90 22.19 7.80
C GLU A 48 -12.25 21.88 7.15
N ILE A 49 -12.88 20.77 7.55
CA ILE A 49 -14.20 20.33 7.06
C ILE A 49 -15.28 20.44 8.14
N SER A 50 -16.53 20.63 7.72
CA SER A 50 -17.65 20.72 8.66
C SER A 50 -17.85 19.42 9.44
N ALA A 51 -18.43 19.52 10.65
CA ALA A 51 -18.76 18.35 11.45
C ALA A 51 -19.74 17.38 10.74
N GLU A 52 -20.61 17.91 9.87
CA GLU A 52 -21.49 17.09 9.05
C GLU A 52 -20.70 16.31 8.00
N CYS A 53 -19.79 16.96 7.27
CA CYS A 53 -18.91 16.30 6.31
C CYS A 53 -18.05 15.21 7.00
N LYS A 54 -17.49 15.52 8.18
CA LYS A 54 -16.73 14.56 8.98
C LYS A 54 -17.57 13.34 9.36
N ARG A 55 -18.81 13.53 9.84
CA ARG A 55 -19.73 12.40 10.12
C ARG A 55 -20.01 11.57 8.87
N ARG A 56 -20.26 12.22 7.74
CA ARG A 56 -20.53 11.51 6.48
C ARG A 56 -19.34 10.65 6.07
N LEU A 57 -18.14 11.24 6.01
CA LEU A 57 -16.91 10.55 5.59
C LEU A 57 -16.46 9.46 6.57
N LEU A 58 -16.68 9.63 7.87
CA LEU A 58 -16.16 8.71 8.89
C LEU A 58 -17.18 7.72 9.43
N GLN A 59 -18.49 7.93 9.20
CA GLN A 59 -19.55 7.08 9.74
C GLN A 59 -20.51 6.61 8.64
N THR A 60 -21.22 7.54 7.99
CA THR A 60 -22.29 7.20 7.02
C THR A 60 -21.75 6.47 5.79
N ASP A 61 -20.71 7.03 5.18
CA ASP A 61 -20.12 6.56 3.93
C ASP A 61 -18.67 6.08 4.16
N SER A 62 -18.37 5.64 5.38
CA SER A 62 -17.01 5.27 5.83
C SER A 62 -16.34 4.15 5.02
N GLU A 63 -17.12 3.33 4.32
CA GLU A 63 -16.62 2.26 3.46
C GLU A 63 -16.52 2.67 1.98
N SER A 64 -17.07 3.82 1.59
CA SER A 64 -17.07 4.30 0.20
C SER A 64 -15.72 4.84 -0.27
N TRP A 65 -14.78 5.07 0.65
CA TRP A 65 -13.46 5.57 0.37
C TRP A 65 -12.44 5.02 1.36
N SER A 66 -11.20 4.82 0.90
CA SER A 66 -10.10 4.32 1.75
C SER A 66 -8.93 5.30 1.81
N GLY A 67 -8.61 5.95 0.70
CA GLY A 67 -7.54 6.92 0.59
C GLY A 67 -7.77 7.83 -0.62
N MET A 68 -7.10 8.98 -0.62
CA MET A 68 -7.19 9.97 -1.69
C MET A 68 -5.82 10.59 -1.90
N THR A 69 -5.42 10.73 -3.17
CA THR A 69 -4.21 11.46 -3.56
C THR A 69 -4.58 12.85 -4.09
N LEU A 70 -3.92 13.87 -3.53
CA LEU A 70 -4.08 15.28 -3.86
C LEU A 70 -2.77 15.84 -4.43
N LYS A 71 -2.89 16.75 -5.40
CA LYS A 71 -1.74 17.53 -5.90
C LYS A 71 -2.05 19.01 -5.91
N GLU A 72 -1.12 19.80 -5.37
CA GLU A 72 -1.20 21.27 -5.35
C GLU A 72 0.22 21.85 -5.40
N GLY A 73 0.48 22.81 -6.30
CA GLY A 73 1.75 23.53 -6.33
C GLY A 73 3.01 22.65 -6.48
N GLY A 74 2.90 21.45 -7.06
CA GLY A 74 3.99 20.49 -7.17
C GLY A 74 4.18 19.58 -5.94
N VAL A 75 3.43 19.80 -4.87
CA VAL A 75 3.35 18.93 -3.70
C VAL A 75 2.35 17.82 -3.97
N THR A 76 2.70 16.59 -3.58
CA THR A 76 1.77 15.45 -3.58
C THR A 76 1.45 15.08 -2.13
N ALA A 77 0.16 15.03 -1.82
CA ALA A 77 -0.36 14.68 -0.51
C ALA A 77 -1.29 13.46 -0.61
N ILE A 78 -1.31 12.63 0.42
CA ILE A 78 -2.23 11.51 0.58
C ILE A 78 -3.00 11.68 1.88
N ILE A 79 -4.32 11.48 1.83
CA ILE A 79 -5.19 11.37 2.99
C ILE A 79 -5.68 9.93 3.06
N ILE A 80 -5.68 9.33 4.25
CA ILE A 80 -6.18 7.98 4.49
C ILE A 80 -7.38 8.04 5.41
N ASN A 81 -8.38 7.21 5.15
CA ASN A 81 -9.56 7.10 5.99
C ASN A 81 -9.19 6.60 7.40
N PRO A 82 -9.33 7.44 8.45
CA PRO A 82 -8.90 7.06 9.79
C PRO A 82 -9.82 6.04 10.46
N SER A 83 -11.04 5.82 9.95
CA SER A 83 -11.97 4.81 10.48
C SER A 83 -11.52 3.38 10.21
N HIS A 84 -10.63 3.18 9.23
CA HIS A 84 -10.15 1.86 8.82
C HIS A 84 -9.12 1.28 9.80
N SER A 85 -9.07 -0.05 9.86
CA SER A 85 -8.09 -0.77 10.68
C SER A 85 -6.66 -0.39 10.26
N ARG A 86 -5.70 -0.51 11.20
CA ARG A 86 -4.29 -0.16 10.94
C ARG A 86 -3.72 -0.89 9.71
N GLY A 87 -4.02 -2.19 9.58
CA GLY A 87 -3.57 -2.98 8.43
C GLY A 87 -4.17 -2.51 7.10
N ARG A 88 -5.46 -2.12 7.09
CA ARG A 88 -6.12 -1.56 5.90
C ARG A 88 -5.52 -0.21 5.54
N ARG A 89 -5.36 0.69 6.51
CA ARG A 89 -4.69 1.99 6.31
C ARG A 89 -3.27 1.87 5.75
N SER A 90 -2.49 0.92 6.29
CA SER A 90 -1.15 0.59 5.79
C SER A 90 -1.16 0.15 4.32
N SER A 91 -2.10 -0.75 3.98
CA SER A 91 -2.29 -1.26 2.62
C SER A 91 -2.71 -0.16 1.66
N THR A 92 -3.69 0.66 2.05
CA THR A 92 -4.18 1.78 1.25
C THR A 92 -3.08 2.81 1.02
N LEU A 93 -2.36 3.23 2.06
CA LEU A 93 -1.28 4.21 1.90
C LEU A 93 -0.22 3.68 0.94
N MET A 94 0.20 2.42 1.08
CA MET A 94 1.18 1.85 0.17
C MET A 94 0.63 1.70 -1.26
N HIS A 95 -0.66 1.45 -1.44
CA HIS A 95 -1.32 1.42 -2.75
C HIS A 95 -1.28 2.80 -3.43
N GLU A 96 -1.66 3.87 -2.73
CA GLU A 96 -1.54 5.25 -3.24
C GLU A 96 -0.09 5.61 -3.58
N LEU A 97 0.87 5.23 -2.71
CA LEU A 97 2.30 5.40 -3.01
C LEU A 97 2.73 4.60 -4.24
N ALA A 98 2.18 3.41 -4.46
CA ALA A 98 2.50 2.60 -5.62
C ALA A 98 2.11 3.28 -6.94
N HIS A 99 0.95 3.97 -6.99
CA HIS A 99 0.60 4.80 -8.15
C HIS A 99 1.63 5.90 -8.39
N ILE A 100 2.12 6.55 -7.34
CA ILE A 100 3.13 7.62 -7.43
C ILE A 100 4.47 7.06 -7.91
N ILE A 101 4.96 5.97 -7.32
CA ILE A 101 6.24 5.32 -7.67
C ILE A 101 6.24 4.87 -9.13
N LEU A 102 5.14 4.27 -9.57
CA LEU A 102 4.97 3.77 -10.94
C LEU A 102 4.60 4.86 -11.94
N LYS A 103 4.36 6.09 -11.48
CA LYS A 103 3.93 7.24 -12.28
C LYS A 103 2.68 6.92 -13.09
N HIS A 104 1.73 6.21 -12.47
CA HIS A 104 0.44 5.94 -13.09
C HIS A 104 -0.29 7.25 -13.39
N VAL A 105 -0.89 7.33 -14.58
CA VAL A 105 -1.70 8.47 -15.00
C VAL A 105 -3.15 8.15 -14.64
N PRO A 106 -3.81 8.95 -13.79
CA PRO A 106 -5.22 8.76 -13.49
C PRO A 106 -6.06 9.05 -14.74
N ALA A 107 -7.11 8.28 -14.96
CA ALA A 107 -8.07 8.51 -16.03
C ALA A 107 -8.99 9.69 -15.71
N ARG A 108 -9.19 10.00 -14.42
CA ARG A 108 -9.97 11.13 -13.96
C ARG A 108 -9.18 12.04 -13.02
N VAL A 109 -9.28 13.34 -13.25
CA VAL A 109 -8.74 14.37 -12.37
C VAL A 109 -9.84 15.38 -12.12
N ASP A 110 -10.32 15.46 -10.88
CA ASP A 110 -11.26 16.50 -10.46
C ASP A 110 -10.46 17.71 -9.95
N VAL A 111 -10.88 18.92 -10.33
CA VAL A 111 -10.23 20.17 -9.90
C VAL A 111 -11.15 20.89 -8.94
N SER A 112 -10.68 21.14 -7.73
CA SER A 112 -11.43 21.91 -6.73
C SER A 112 -11.44 23.41 -7.07
N THR A 113 -12.31 24.18 -6.41
CA THR A 113 -12.44 25.64 -6.60
C THR A 113 -11.15 26.40 -6.29
N ASN A 114 -10.28 25.87 -5.42
CA ASN A 114 -8.97 26.43 -5.10
C ASN A 114 -7.82 25.87 -5.95
N GLY A 115 -8.12 25.06 -6.98
CA GLY A 115 -7.12 24.53 -7.91
C GLY A 115 -6.37 23.28 -7.44
N MET A 116 -6.80 22.65 -6.34
CA MET A 116 -6.28 21.34 -5.93
C MET A 116 -6.78 20.25 -6.89
N LEU A 117 -5.89 19.36 -7.26
CA LEU A 117 -6.19 18.22 -8.12
C LEU A 117 -6.46 16.98 -7.27
N LEU A 118 -7.65 16.40 -7.40
CA LEU A 118 -7.99 15.09 -6.87
C LEU A 118 -7.80 14.04 -7.95
N LEU A 119 -6.92 13.07 -7.70
CA LEU A 119 -6.61 12.00 -8.65
C LEU A 119 -7.48 10.77 -8.35
N SER A 120 -8.19 10.28 -9.36
CA SER A 120 -9.07 9.11 -9.23
C SER A 120 -9.12 8.29 -10.51
N ASP A 121 -9.71 7.10 -10.41
CA ASP A 121 -9.97 6.18 -11.52
C ASP A 121 -8.71 5.83 -12.33
N TYR A 122 -7.98 4.77 -11.97
CA TYR A 122 -6.91 4.26 -12.81
C TYR A 122 -7.39 3.12 -13.72
N SER A 123 -6.67 2.87 -14.82
CA SER A 123 -6.94 1.69 -15.65
C SER A 123 -6.77 0.39 -14.84
N GLU A 124 -7.51 -0.66 -15.18
CA GLU A 124 -7.42 -1.97 -14.51
C GLU A 124 -5.98 -2.50 -14.40
N ASP A 125 -5.16 -2.28 -15.44
CA ASP A 125 -3.75 -2.69 -15.42
C ASP A 125 -2.93 -1.90 -14.40
N ALA A 126 -3.17 -0.60 -14.26
CA ALA A 126 -2.50 0.27 -13.29
C ALA A 126 -2.93 -0.06 -11.85
N GLU A 127 -4.22 -0.34 -11.63
CA GLU A 127 -4.74 -0.83 -10.36
C GLU A 127 -4.06 -2.15 -9.95
N ALA A 128 -4.01 -3.12 -10.88
CA ALA A 128 -3.37 -4.40 -10.62
C ALA A 128 -1.85 -4.27 -10.35
N GLU A 129 -1.17 -3.33 -11.02
CA GLU A 129 0.24 -3.03 -10.77
C GLU A 129 0.44 -2.37 -9.40
N ALA A 130 -0.42 -1.42 -9.02
CA ALA A 130 -0.38 -0.75 -7.72
C ALA A 130 -0.62 -1.73 -6.57
N ASP A 131 -1.66 -2.56 -6.67
CA ASP A 131 -1.95 -3.63 -5.70
C ASP A 131 -0.77 -4.58 -5.52
N TRP A 132 -0.18 -5.03 -6.62
CA TRP A 132 0.92 -5.97 -6.54
C TRP A 132 2.18 -5.35 -5.95
N LEU A 133 2.51 -4.10 -6.34
CA LEU A 133 3.65 -3.38 -5.77
C LEU A 133 3.44 -3.10 -4.30
N ALA A 134 2.26 -2.62 -3.90
CA ALA A 134 1.97 -2.31 -2.51
C ALA A 134 2.10 -3.53 -1.60
N ALA A 135 1.57 -4.67 -2.04
CA ALA A 135 1.71 -5.92 -1.33
C ALA A 135 3.17 -6.42 -1.30
N ALA A 136 3.96 -6.20 -2.36
CA ALA A 136 5.38 -6.56 -2.38
C ALA A 136 6.21 -5.68 -1.42
N MET A 137 5.91 -4.39 -1.33
CA MET A 137 6.55 -3.43 -0.44
C MET A 137 6.32 -3.81 1.03
N LEU A 138 5.07 -4.15 1.37
CA LEU A 138 4.67 -4.53 2.73
C LEU A 138 5.09 -5.96 3.09
N LEU A 139 4.94 -6.91 2.16
CA LEU A 139 5.19 -8.34 2.37
C LEU A 139 6.07 -8.91 1.25
N PRO A 140 7.39 -8.67 1.30
CA PRO A 140 8.32 -9.20 0.31
C PRO A 140 8.23 -10.71 0.24
N ARG A 141 8.33 -11.27 -0.96
CA ARG A 141 8.21 -12.73 -1.14
C ARG A 141 9.24 -13.50 -0.32
N ASP A 142 10.46 -13.01 -0.22
CA ASP A 142 11.54 -13.69 0.51
C ASP A 142 11.34 -13.67 2.02
N VAL A 143 10.65 -12.65 2.54
CA VAL A 143 10.18 -12.62 3.93
C VAL A 143 9.15 -13.72 4.14
N LEU A 144 8.13 -13.77 3.28
CA LEU A 144 7.09 -14.80 3.37
C LEU A 144 7.67 -16.20 3.28
N MET A 145 8.60 -16.45 2.35
CA MET A 145 9.31 -17.73 2.24
C MET A 145 10.02 -18.10 3.55
N ARG A 146 10.72 -17.16 4.19
CA ARG A 146 11.45 -17.40 5.45
C ARG A 146 10.51 -17.62 6.62
N SER A 147 9.53 -16.74 6.81
CA SER A 147 8.53 -16.84 7.88
C SER A 147 7.74 -18.15 7.80
N ARG A 148 7.26 -18.51 6.61
CA ARG A 148 6.51 -19.76 6.40
C ARG A 148 7.37 -21.01 6.58
N ARG A 149 8.66 -20.96 6.22
CA ARG A 149 9.62 -22.04 6.55
C ARG A 149 9.80 -22.24 8.06
N ARG A 150 9.76 -21.16 8.84
CA ARG A 150 9.81 -21.21 10.31
C ARG A 150 8.48 -21.62 10.96
N GLY A 151 7.43 -21.85 10.17
CA GLY A 151 6.11 -22.23 10.67
C GLY A 151 5.30 -21.05 11.23
N GLU A 152 5.67 -19.81 10.95
CA GLU A 152 4.91 -18.63 11.41
C GLU A 152 3.51 -18.61 10.77
N THR A 153 2.50 -18.31 11.58
CA THR A 153 1.10 -18.18 11.14
C THR A 153 0.89 -16.90 10.35
N ILE A 154 -0.18 -16.85 9.53
CA ILE A 154 -0.57 -15.65 8.77
C ILE A 154 -0.73 -14.45 9.70
N THR A 155 -1.44 -14.61 10.82
CA THR A 155 -1.68 -13.55 11.79
C THR A 155 -0.39 -13.02 12.42
N ASN A 156 0.58 -13.89 12.73
CA ASN A 156 1.86 -13.44 13.29
C ASN A 156 2.67 -12.64 12.26
N ILE A 157 2.66 -13.08 11.00
CA ILE A 157 3.33 -12.36 9.90
C ILE A 157 2.65 -11.00 9.68
N ALA A 158 1.33 -10.99 9.54
CA ALA A 158 0.56 -9.77 9.32
C ALA A 158 0.77 -8.74 10.45
N MET A 159 0.76 -9.20 11.70
CA MET A 159 1.05 -8.36 12.86
C MET A 159 2.47 -7.79 12.82
N ALA A 160 3.49 -8.62 12.55
CA ALA A 160 4.88 -8.20 12.50
C ALA A 160 5.16 -7.18 11.38
N PHE A 161 4.42 -7.26 10.28
CA PHE A 161 4.57 -6.38 9.12
C PHE A 161 3.52 -5.25 9.05
N GLY A 162 2.67 -5.12 10.07
CA GLY A 162 1.66 -4.05 10.14
C GLY A 162 0.63 -4.11 9.02
N THR A 163 0.28 -5.30 8.54
CA THR A 163 -0.73 -5.54 7.49
C THR A 163 -1.98 -6.22 8.03
N SER A 164 -2.99 -6.43 7.18
CA SER A 164 -4.11 -7.31 7.52
C SER A 164 -3.78 -8.78 7.24
N ASP A 165 -4.45 -9.69 7.95
CA ASP A 165 -4.39 -11.13 7.69
C ASP A 165 -4.81 -11.44 6.25
N GLN A 166 -5.83 -10.75 5.75
CA GLN A 166 -6.34 -10.90 4.38
C GLN A 166 -5.27 -10.57 3.32
N LEU A 167 -4.52 -9.46 3.49
CA LEU A 167 -3.43 -9.12 2.57
C LEU A 167 -2.32 -10.17 2.63
N CYS A 168 -1.97 -10.62 3.83
CA CYS A 168 -0.93 -11.63 4.01
C CYS A 168 -1.30 -12.97 3.39
N GLU A 169 -2.52 -13.44 3.61
CA GLU A 169 -3.06 -14.65 3.00
C GLU A 169 -3.06 -14.54 1.46
N TRP A 170 -3.58 -13.43 0.93
CA TRP A 170 -3.58 -13.17 -0.50
C TRP A 170 -2.15 -13.21 -1.06
N ARG A 171 -1.18 -12.56 -0.40
CA ARG A 171 0.21 -12.50 -0.89
C ARG A 171 0.88 -13.87 -0.87
N ILE A 172 0.69 -14.66 0.19
CA ILE A 172 1.22 -16.03 0.28
C ILE A 172 0.68 -16.89 -0.87
N ARG A 173 -0.64 -16.80 -1.14
CA ARG A 173 -1.29 -17.51 -2.23
C ARG A 173 -0.75 -17.08 -3.59
N MET A 174 -0.68 -15.77 -3.85
CA MET A 174 -0.26 -15.22 -5.15
C MET A 174 1.22 -15.43 -5.47
N THR A 175 2.07 -15.55 -4.44
CA THR A 175 3.51 -15.83 -4.60
C THR A 175 3.84 -17.32 -4.62
N GLY A 176 2.87 -18.19 -4.31
CA GLY A 176 3.02 -19.65 -4.31
C GLY A 176 3.96 -20.18 -3.24
N VAL A 177 4.24 -19.39 -2.19
CA VAL A 177 5.21 -19.71 -1.11
C VAL A 177 4.92 -21.09 -0.50
N ASP A 178 3.69 -21.30 -0.03
CA ASP A 178 3.32 -22.55 0.64
C ASP A 178 3.36 -23.76 -0.31
N VAL A 179 3.04 -23.57 -1.59
CA VAL A 179 3.12 -24.64 -2.60
C VAL A 179 4.58 -25.03 -2.83
N GLN A 180 5.48 -24.06 -2.93
CA GLN A 180 6.91 -24.32 -3.09
C GLN A 180 7.48 -25.09 -1.89
N LEU A 181 7.10 -24.69 -0.67
CA LEU A 181 7.56 -25.36 0.56
C LEU A 181 7.05 -26.79 0.66
N LYS A 182 5.76 -27.03 0.36
CA LYS A 182 5.19 -28.38 0.32
C LYS A 182 5.88 -29.29 -0.70
N ARG A 183 6.28 -28.76 -1.85
CA ARG A 183 7.01 -29.52 -2.88
C ARG A 183 8.44 -29.83 -2.45
N ALA A 184 9.11 -28.90 -1.77
CA ALA A 184 10.47 -29.09 -1.27
C ALA A 184 10.53 -30.14 -0.15
N ALA A 185 9.53 -30.19 0.73
CA ALA A 185 9.47 -31.17 1.83
C ALA A 185 9.14 -32.61 1.38
N ARG A 186 8.72 -32.81 0.12
CA ARG A 186 8.41 -34.13 -0.47
C ARG A 186 9.60 -34.73 -1.24
N ARG A 187 10.70 -34.00 -1.36
CA ARG A 187 11.96 -34.45 -1.98
C ARG A 187 12.92 -34.86 -0.89
#